data_AF-A0A2R6AKF4-F1
#
_entry.id   AF-A0A2R6AKF4-F1
#
_cell.length_a   1.000
_cell.length_b   1.000
_cell.length_c   1.000
_cell.angle_alpha   90.00
_cell.angle_beta   90.00
_cell.angle_gamma   90.00
#
_symmetry.space_group_name_H-M   'P 1'
#
loop_
_entity.id
_entity.type
_entity.pdbx_description
1 polymer ?
#
loop_
_entity_poly.entity_id
_entity_poly.type
_entity_poly.pdbx_seq_one_letter_code
_entity_poly.pdbx_strand_id
1 'polypeptide(L)'
;MIDGIEVESWSTEEICPTCGLKGLELRHLVYKKDEGFELFIQVCPKCGFKEHEFMDVLQRGYVKYTIHVKRAEDYNTLIYRSPSGLITIPELGIEITPTSRTLPRITTIEGFMTEIRDRLLALFSPEEINSKIEKLNEALKGKLPITFVLEDKSGSSWVKPKEGTLVEKIR
;
A
#
# COMPACT_ATOMS: atom_id res chain seq x y z
N MET A 1 -18.83 -10.32 -17.24
CA MET A 1 -18.68 -10.55 -15.79
C MET A 1 -17.36 -11.26 -15.59
N ILE A 2 -16.51 -10.77 -14.70
CA ILE A 2 -15.26 -11.47 -14.36
C ILE A 2 -15.65 -12.60 -13.39
N ASP A 3 -15.27 -13.84 -13.69
CA ASP A 3 -15.62 -14.99 -12.86
C ASP A 3 -15.15 -14.81 -11.41
N GLY A 4 -16.09 -14.88 -10.46
CA GLY A 4 -15.81 -14.81 -9.02
C GLY A 4 -15.93 -13.42 -8.40
N ILE A 5 -16.46 -12.42 -9.12
CA ILE A 5 -16.81 -11.11 -8.57
C ILE A 5 -18.33 -11.03 -8.34
N GLU A 6 -18.74 -10.91 -7.08
CA GLU A 6 -20.08 -10.51 -6.67
C GLU A 6 -20.13 -8.98 -6.59
N VAL A 7 -21.19 -8.34 -7.10
CA VAL A 7 -21.34 -6.89 -7.07
C VAL A 7 -22.71 -6.52 -6.51
N GLU A 8 -22.72 -5.72 -5.46
CA GLU A 8 -23.90 -5.09 -4.89
C GLU A 8 -23.82 -3.57 -5.05
N SER A 9 -24.96 -2.90 -5.16
CA SER A 9 -25.00 -1.45 -5.27
C SER A 9 -26.24 -0.87 -4.61
N TRP A 10 -26.07 0.23 -3.88
CA TRP A 10 -27.17 0.95 -3.25
C TRP A 10 -26.93 2.46 -3.26
N SER A 11 -28.01 3.24 -3.17
CA SER A 11 -27.94 4.67 -2.97
C SER A 11 -27.81 5.01 -1.49
N THR A 12 -27.00 6.00 -1.16
CA THR A 12 -26.84 6.55 0.19
C THR A 12 -27.39 7.97 0.26
N GLU A 13 -27.77 8.43 1.44
CA GLU A 13 -28.16 9.84 1.67
C GLU A 13 -26.97 10.76 1.96
N GLU A 14 -25.74 10.26 1.81
CA GLU A 14 -24.53 11.01 2.09
C GLU A 14 -24.38 12.22 1.16
N ILE A 15 -23.70 13.25 1.67
CA ILE A 15 -23.42 14.48 0.95
C ILE A 15 -22.12 14.29 0.18
N CYS A 16 -22.15 14.54 -1.12
CA CYS A 16 -20.95 14.53 -1.94
C CYS A 16 -19.95 15.59 -1.45
N PRO A 17 -18.69 15.22 -1.14
CA PRO A 17 -17.70 16.18 -0.64
C PRO A 17 -17.27 17.21 -1.69
N THR A 18 -17.53 16.94 -2.98
CA THR A 18 -17.18 17.83 -4.08
C THR A 18 -18.29 18.83 -4.43
N CYS A 19 -19.54 18.39 -4.55
CA CYS A 19 -20.64 19.27 -5.01
C CYS A 19 -21.66 19.61 -3.92
N GLY A 20 -21.56 19.02 -2.72
CA GLY A 20 -22.47 19.30 -1.61
C GLY A 20 -23.89 18.76 -1.80
N LEU A 21 -24.17 18.04 -2.89
CA LEU A 21 -25.48 17.46 -3.14
C LEU A 21 -25.57 16.06 -2.52
N LYS A 22 -26.75 15.74 -1.97
CA LYS A 22 -27.08 14.40 -1.46
C LYS A 22 -27.26 13.38 -2.58
N GLY A 23 -26.96 12.12 -2.27
CA GLY A 23 -27.20 10.97 -3.14
C GLY A 23 -25.92 10.45 -3.76
N LEU A 24 -25.12 9.71 -2.98
CA LEU A 24 -24.00 8.93 -3.52
C LEU A 24 -24.49 7.52 -3.87
N GLU A 25 -23.93 6.93 -4.92
CA GLU A 25 -24.06 5.50 -5.21
C GLU A 25 -22.86 4.78 -4.63
N LEU A 26 -23.08 3.82 -3.75
CA LEU A 26 -22.05 2.93 -3.26
C LEU A 26 -22.13 1.60 -4.01
N ARG A 27 -21.00 1.15 -4.54
CA ARG A 27 -20.84 -0.17 -5.16
C ARG A 27 -19.90 -0.98 -4.32
N HIS A 28 -20.31 -2.17 -3.93
CA HIS A 28 -19.52 -3.14 -3.18
C HIS A 28 -19.20 -4.32 -4.07
N LEU A 29 -17.92 -4.57 -4.31
CA LEU A 29 -17.44 -5.66 -5.13
C LEU A 29 -16.71 -6.64 -4.24
N VAL A 30 -17.16 -7.91 -4.20
CA VAL A 30 -16.50 -8.98 -3.46
C VAL A 30 -15.88 -9.96 -4.45
N TYR A 31 -14.56 -10.08 -4.44
CA TYR A 31 -13.83 -11.11 -5.17
C TYR A 31 -13.39 -12.20 -4.21
N LYS A 32 -13.92 -13.42 -4.33
CA LYS A 32 -13.74 -14.50 -3.34
C LYS A 32 -12.76 -15.61 -3.76
N LYS A 33 -11.93 -15.41 -4.79
CA LYS A 33 -10.90 -16.40 -5.20
C LYS A 33 -9.65 -16.30 -4.31
N ASP A 34 -8.53 -16.85 -4.78
CA ASP A 34 -7.28 -17.05 -4.02
C ASP A 34 -6.77 -15.80 -3.26
N GLU A 35 -7.02 -14.61 -3.81
CA GLU A 35 -6.55 -13.33 -3.28
C GLU A 35 -7.64 -12.52 -2.53
N GLY A 36 -8.91 -12.97 -2.54
CA GLY A 36 -10.00 -12.51 -1.67
C GLY A 36 -10.03 -11.03 -1.28
N PHE A 37 -10.70 -10.16 -2.03
CA PHE A 37 -10.80 -8.74 -1.68
C PHE A 37 -12.23 -8.20 -1.79
N GLU A 38 -12.50 -7.15 -1.02
CA GLU A 38 -13.64 -6.27 -1.14
C GLU A 38 -13.20 -4.89 -1.65
N LEU A 39 -13.97 -4.33 -2.57
CA LEU A 39 -13.77 -2.98 -3.09
C LEU A 39 -15.07 -2.21 -2.98
N PHE A 40 -15.02 -1.11 -2.25
CA PHE A 40 -16.10 -0.13 -2.13
C PHE A 40 -15.80 1.03 -3.08
N ILE A 41 -16.76 1.38 -3.92
CA ILE A 41 -16.65 2.52 -4.85
C ILE A 41 -17.81 3.45 -4.58
N GLN A 42 -17.52 4.63 -4.05
CA GLN A 42 -18.50 5.70 -3.93
C GLN A 42 -18.46 6.56 -5.19
N VAL A 43 -19.62 6.77 -5.81
CA VAL A 43 -19.76 7.57 -7.04
C VAL A 43 -20.84 8.62 -6.83
N CYS A 44 -20.55 9.89 -7.15
CA CYS A 44 -21.58 10.90 -7.26
C CYS A 44 -22.14 10.93 -8.69
N PRO A 45 -23.43 10.62 -8.92
CA PRO A 45 -24.02 10.65 -10.26
C PRO A 45 -24.15 12.07 -10.82
N LYS A 46 -24.01 13.12 -9.99
CA LYS A 46 -24.23 14.51 -10.38
C LYS A 46 -22.96 15.22 -10.86
N CYS A 47 -21.82 15.01 -10.19
CA CYS A 47 -20.56 15.66 -10.54
C CYS A 47 -19.45 14.67 -10.95
N GLY A 48 -19.67 13.37 -10.82
CA GLY A 48 -18.69 12.35 -11.19
C GLY A 48 -17.58 12.12 -10.17
N PHE A 49 -17.68 12.66 -8.94
CA PHE A 49 -16.78 12.29 -7.83
C PHE A 49 -16.71 10.76 -7.69
N LYS A 50 -15.50 10.24 -7.49
CA LYS A 50 -15.23 8.82 -7.27
C LYS A 50 -14.21 8.62 -6.17
N GLU A 51 -14.56 7.79 -5.20
CA GLU A 51 -13.66 7.33 -4.15
C GLU A 51 -13.67 5.81 -4.13
N HIS A 52 -12.49 5.21 -3.87
CA HIS A 52 -12.30 3.78 -3.88
C HIS A 52 -11.68 3.37 -2.55
N GLU A 53 -12.30 2.42 -1.85
CA GLU A 53 -11.79 1.83 -0.63
C GLU A 53 -11.61 0.32 -0.85
N PHE A 54 -10.37 -0.14 -0.72
CA PHE A 54 -10.00 -1.54 -0.89
C PHE A 54 -9.80 -2.18 0.47
N MET A 55 -10.44 -3.32 0.70
CA MET A 55 -10.29 -4.14 1.89
C MET A 55 -9.95 -5.57 1.49
N ASP A 56 -8.98 -6.19 2.16
CA ASP A 56 -8.80 -7.65 2.05
C ASP A 56 -9.80 -8.32 2.99
N VAL A 57 -10.54 -9.30 2.50
CA VAL A 57 -11.54 -10.03 3.30
C VAL A 57 -11.00 -11.30 3.93
N LEU A 58 -9.83 -11.74 3.48
CA LEU A 58 -9.21 -12.95 3.97
C LEU A 58 -8.20 -12.57 5.07
N GLN A 59 -8.68 -12.63 6.32
CA GLN A 59 -7.82 -12.72 7.49
C GLN A 59 -7.07 -14.06 7.42
N ARG A 60 -5.79 -13.98 7.09
CA ARG A 60 -4.98 -15.13 6.67
C ARG A 60 -3.95 -15.56 7.72
N GLY A 61 -4.03 -14.96 8.91
CA GLY A 61 -3.03 -15.07 9.96
C GLY A 61 -1.81 -14.20 9.66
N TYR A 62 -0.84 -14.16 10.57
CA TYR A 62 0.39 -13.39 10.37
C TYR A 62 1.06 -13.72 9.03
N VAL A 63 1.57 -12.71 8.33
CA VAL A 63 2.43 -12.90 7.16
C VAL A 63 3.64 -11.98 7.25
N LYS A 64 4.80 -12.48 6.81
CA LYS A 64 6.02 -11.71 6.64
C LYS A 64 6.61 -11.93 5.26
N TYR A 65 6.87 -10.84 4.56
CA TYR A 65 7.62 -10.83 3.31
C TYR A 65 8.98 -10.18 3.57
N THR A 66 10.06 -10.87 3.20
CA THR A 66 11.42 -10.32 3.17
C THR A 66 11.85 -10.23 1.71
N ILE A 67 11.97 -9.00 1.20
CA ILE A 67 12.29 -8.72 -0.20
C ILE A 67 13.72 -8.21 -0.30
N HIS A 68 14.56 -8.92 -1.04
CA HIS A 68 15.95 -8.53 -1.27
C HIS A 68 16.05 -7.67 -2.52
N VAL A 69 16.23 -6.36 -2.34
CA VAL A 69 16.23 -5.37 -3.43
C VAL A 69 17.68 -5.12 -3.84
N LYS A 70 18.09 -5.68 -4.99
CA LYS A 70 19.49 -5.62 -5.45
C LYS A 70 19.65 -4.97 -6.82
N ARG A 71 18.60 -4.98 -7.64
CA ARG A 71 18.57 -4.43 -8.99
C ARG A 71 17.58 -3.28 -9.06
N ALA A 72 17.74 -2.41 -10.06
CA ALA A 72 16.81 -1.31 -10.29
C ALA A 72 15.36 -1.82 -10.52
N GLU A 73 15.19 -2.96 -11.16
CA GLU A 73 13.88 -3.54 -11.44
C GLU A 73 13.16 -4.01 -10.17
N ASP A 74 13.90 -4.42 -9.14
CA ASP A 74 13.32 -4.92 -7.89
C ASP A 74 12.51 -3.82 -7.17
N TYR A 75 12.89 -2.55 -7.33
CA TYR A 75 12.17 -1.40 -6.80
C TYR A 75 10.75 -1.23 -7.38
N ASN A 76 10.49 -1.82 -8.56
CA ASN A 76 9.18 -1.84 -9.19
C ASN A 76 8.28 -2.99 -8.68
N THR A 77 8.70 -3.73 -7.66
CA THR A 77 7.87 -4.72 -6.97
C THR A 77 6.63 -4.04 -6.41
N LEU A 78 5.46 -4.51 -6.82
CA LEU A 78 4.17 -3.96 -6.39
C LEU A 78 3.81 -4.54 -5.02
N ILE A 79 3.38 -3.67 -4.11
CA ILE A 79 3.07 -4.00 -2.73
C ILE A 79 1.69 -3.47 -2.42
N TYR A 80 0.87 -4.32 -1.82
CA TYR A 80 -0.25 -3.91 -1.01
C TYR A 80 0.12 -4.04 0.46
N ARG A 81 0.12 -2.90 1.15
CA ARG A 81 0.24 -2.81 2.59
C ARG A 81 -1.16 -2.57 3.16
N SER A 82 -1.63 -3.48 4.00
CA SER A 82 -2.85 -3.28 4.77
C SER A 82 -2.67 -2.25 5.89
N PRO A 83 -3.76 -1.77 6.52
CA PRO A 83 -3.69 -0.91 7.70
C PRO A 83 -2.86 -1.45 8.87
N SER A 84 -2.72 -2.78 9.01
CA SER A 84 -1.92 -3.42 10.07
C SER A 84 -0.50 -3.79 9.63
N GLY A 85 -0.11 -3.49 8.40
CA GLY A 85 1.23 -3.76 7.89
C GLY A 85 2.28 -2.87 8.55
N LEU A 86 3.37 -3.47 9.04
CA LEU A 86 4.59 -2.84 9.51
C LEU A 86 5.68 -3.03 8.46
N ILE A 87 6.40 -1.94 8.14
CA ILE A 87 7.50 -1.97 7.17
C ILE A 87 8.81 -1.69 7.88
N THR A 88 9.84 -2.48 7.61
CA THR A 88 11.20 -2.26 8.12
C THR A 88 12.21 -2.30 6.97
N ILE A 89 13.16 -1.38 6.99
CA ILE A 89 14.31 -1.34 6.07
C ILE A 89 15.58 -1.20 6.93
N PRO A 90 16.18 -2.33 7.36
CA PRO A 90 17.25 -2.33 8.37
C PRO A 90 18.48 -1.51 7.98
N GLU A 91 18.91 -1.59 6.72
CA GLU A 91 20.11 -0.91 6.21
C GLU A 91 19.98 0.63 6.26
N LEU A 92 18.75 1.12 6.28
CA LEU A 92 18.42 2.54 6.40
C LEU A 92 17.96 2.93 7.80
N GLY A 93 17.82 1.97 8.72
CA GLY A 93 17.24 2.21 10.05
C GLY A 93 15.85 2.85 9.96
N ILE A 94 15.01 2.34 9.06
CA ILE A 94 13.64 2.82 8.85
C ILE A 94 12.67 1.76 9.36
N GLU A 95 11.71 2.21 10.16
CA GLU A 95 10.56 1.43 10.60
C GLU A 95 9.30 2.30 10.43
N ILE A 96 8.26 1.72 9.84
CA ILE A 96 6.96 2.36 9.65
C ILE A 96 5.91 1.48 10.31
N THR A 97 5.55 1.88 11.52
CA THR A 97 4.58 1.16 12.35
C THR A 97 3.17 1.66 12.03
N PRO A 98 2.18 0.75 11.90
CA PRO A 98 0.79 1.14 11.70
C PRO A 98 0.24 1.88 12.92
N THR A 99 -0.63 2.85 12.65
CA THR A 99 -1.40 3.62 13.64
C THR A 99 -2.90 3.50 13.34
N SER A 100 -3.76 3.96 14.24
CA SER A 100 -5.22 3.97 14.03
C SER A 100 -5.68 4.78 12.81
N ARG A 101 -4.80 5.61 12.22
CA ARG A 101 -5.06 6.40 11.01
C ARG A 101 -4.39 5.85 9.76
N THR A 102 -3.76 4.68 9.84
CA THR A 102 -3.07 4.08 8.68
C THR A 102 -4.09 3.55 7.69
N LEU A 103 -4.06 4.06 6.46
CA LEU A 103 -4.92 3.62 5.37
C LEU A 103 -4.25 2.50 4.56
N PRO A 104 -5.03 1.62 3.90
CA PRO A 104 -4.49 0.66 2.95
C PRO A 104 -3.74 1.38 1.82
N ARG A 105 -2.64 0.79 1.33
CA ARG A 105 -1.82 1.40 0.29
C ARG A 105 -1.35 0.36 -0.72
N ILE A 106 -1.62 0.62 -2.00
CA ILE A 106 -1.02 -0.09 -3.13
C ILE A 106 0.01 0.83 -3.78
N THR A 107 1.27 0.42 -3.82
CA THR A 107 2.36 1.18 -4.43
C THR A 107 3.56 0.26 -4.70
N THR A 108 4.65 0.77 -5.26
CA THR A 108 5.91 0.03 -5.43
C THR A 108 6.85 0.25 -4.24
N ILE A 109 7.93 -0.54 -4.14
CA ILE A 109 9.01 -0.25 -3.18
C ILE A 109 9.56 1.15 -3.40
N GLU A 110 9.79 1.55 -4.65
CA GLU A 110 10.19 2.92 -5.01
C GLU A 110 9.22 3.96 -4.47
N GLY A 111 7.92 3.73 -4.63
CA GLY A 111 6.89 4.64 -4.14
C GLY A 111 6.92 4.80 -2.63
N PHE A 112 7.09 3.71 -1.87
CA PHE A 112 7.28 3.79 -0.42
C PHE A 112 8.56 4.56 -0.06
N MET A 113 9.68 4.23 -0.69
CA MET A 113 10.98 4.85 -0.43
C MET A 113 10.97 6.36 -0.71
N THR A 114 10.35 6.76 -1.80
CA THR A 114 10.18 8.17 -2.20
C THR A 114 9.31 8.91 -1.18
N GLU A 115 8.17 8.34 -0.79
CA GLU A 115 7.28 8.93 0.21
C GLU A 115 7.98 9.11 1.57
N ILE A 116 8.80 8.14 1.99
CA ILE A 116 9.58 8.23 3.23
C ILE A 116 10.59 9.38 3.13
N ARG A 117 11.35 9.45 2.03
CA ARG A 117 12.31 10.53 1.80
C ARG A 117 11.64 11.90 1.87
N ASP A 118 10.54 12.07 1.17
CA ASP A 118 9.84 13.35 1.08
C ASP A 118 9.24 13.76 2.44
N ARG A 119 8.73 12.80 3.22
CA ARG A 119 8.29 13.04 4.60
C ARG A 119 9.42 13.44 5.53
N LEU A 120 10.59 12.79 5.43
CA LEU A 120 11.75 13.17 6.23
C LEU A 120 12.18 14.61 5.94
N LEU A 121 12.26 14.98 4.65
CA LEU A 121 12.59 16.35 4.22
C LEU A 121 11.57 17.40 4.69
N ALA A 122 10.30 17.01 4.88
CA ALA A 122 9.27 17.92 5.37
C ALA A 122 9.26 18.07 6.90
N LEU A 123 9.75 17.07 7.64
CA LEU A 123 9.65 17.01 9.11
C LEU A 123 10.94 17.44 9.83
N PHE A 124 12.09 17.34 9.18
CA PHE A 124 13.40 17.57 9.80
C PHE A 124 14.23 18.57 9.00
N SER A 125 15.16 19.25 9.66
CA SER A 125 16.12 20.11 8.97
C SER A 125 17.13 19.28 8.17
N PRO A 126 17.65 19.79 7.04
CA PRO A 126 18.64 19.07 6.23
C PRO A 126 19.85 18.58 7.04
N GLU A 127 20.31 19.35 8.02
CA GLU A 127 21.46 19.02 8.87
C GLU A 127 21.22 17.76 9.72
N GLU A 128 19.99 17.54 10.18
CA GLU A 128 19.61 16.39 11.01
C GLU A 128 19.54 15.08 10.21
N ILE A 129 19.15 15.15 8.93
CA ILE A 129 18.82 13.97 8.12
C ILE A 129 19.72 13.77 6.90
N ASN A 130 20.71 14.63 6.66
CA ASN A 130 21.53 14.61 5.44
C ASN A 130 22.08 13.20 5.12
N SER A 131 22.70 12.55 6.11
CA SER A 131 23.27 11.21 5.93
C SER A 131 22.23 10.13 5.61
N LYS A 132 21.01 10.27 6.16
CA LYS A 132 19.91 9.33 5.93
C LYS A 132 19.29 9.52 4.55
N ILE A 133 19.11 10.77 4.12
CA ILE A 133 18.63 11.13 2.79
C ILE A 133 19.62 10.70 1.71
N GLU A 134 20.92 10.86 1.95
CA GLU A 134 21.95 10.39 1.03
C GLU A 134 21.88 8.88 0.83
N LYS A 135 21.80 8.09 1.91
CA LYS A 135 21.62 6.63 1.83
C LYS A 135 20.32 6.23 1.11
N LEU A 136 19.21 6.91 1.41
CA LEU A 136 17.93 6.72 0.72
C LEU A 136 18.05 6.95 -0.79
N ASN A 137 18.74 8.02 -1.18
CA ASN A 137 18.96 8.36 -2.59
C ASN A 137 19.88 7.35 -3.29
N GLU A 138 20.92 6.86 -2.62
CA GLU A 138 21.80 5.82 -3.19
C GLU A 138 21.08 4.47 -3.31
N ALA A 139 20.19 4.14 -2.36
CA ALA A 139 19.29 3.00 -2.48
C ALA A 139 18.35 3.15 -3.68
N LEU A 140 17.63 4.27 -3.80
CA LEU A 140 16.73 4.55 -4.93
C LEU A 140 17.43 4.51 -6.30
N LYS A 141 18.73 4.82 -6.37
CA LYS A 141 19.55 4.70 -7.59
C LYS A 141 20.03 3.27 -7.87
N GLY A 142 19.66 2.29 -7.03
CA GLY A 142 20.10 0.90 -7.13
C GLY A 142 21.56 0.67 -6.74
N LYS A 143 22.22 1.63 -6.08
CA LYS A 143 23.65 1.53 -5.71
C LYS A 143 23.85 0.92 -4.32
N LEU A 144 22.84 0.99 -3.47
CA LEU A 144 22.82 0.37 -2.16
C LEU A 144 21.76 -0.73 -2.15
N PRO A 145 22.15 -2.02 -2.07
CA PRO A 145 21.23 -3.11 -1.83
C PRO A 145 20.54 -2.93 -0.47
N ILE A 146 19.23 -3.19 -0.42
CA ILE A 146 18.44 -3.09 0.81
C ILE A 146 17.55 -4.32 0.99
N THR A 147 17.12 -4.54 2.23
CA THR A 147 16.11 -5.53 2.58
C THR A 147 14.83 -4.79 2.93
N PHE A 148 13.77 -5.00 2.15
CA PHE A 148 12.44 -4.47 2.45
C PHE A 148 11.61 -5.56 3.14
N VAL A 149 11.26 -5.33 4.40
CA VAL A 149 10.47 -6.27 5.21
C VAL A 149 9.06 -5.73 5.38
N LEU A 150 8.06 -6.54 5.06
CA LEU A 150 6.64 -6.25 5.29
C LEU A 150 6.03 -7.33 6.19
N GLU A 151 5.67 -6.95 7.41
CA GLU A 151 5.01 -7.81 8.39
C GLU A 151 3.57 -7.37 8.60
N ASP A 152 2.62 -8.28 8.54
CA ASP A 152 1.21 -7.97 8.72
C ASP A 152 0.52 -9.02 9.57
N LYS A 153 0.07 -8.59 10.75
CA LYS A 153 -0.62 -9.44 11.73
C LYS A 153 -1.95 -9.99 11.21
N SER A 154 -2.61 -9.29 10.30
CA SER A 154 -3.89 -9.72 9.72
C SER A 154 -3.75 -10.73 8.58
N GLY A 155 -2.59 -10.75 7.92
CA GLY A 155 -2.36 -11.56 6.72
C GLY A 155 -2.87 -10.97 5.41
N SER A 156 -3.36 -9.73 5.45
CA SER A 156 -3.99 -9.05 4.32
C SER A 156 -2.98 -8.49 3.32
N SER A 157 -1.75 -8.21 3.76
CA SER A 157 -0.73 -7.65 2.89
C SER A 157 -0.21 -8.66 1.87
N TRP A 158 0.09 -8.18 0.66
CA TRP A 158 0.65 -9.01 -0.40
C TRP A 158 1.71 -8.27 -1.22
N VAL A 159 2.56 -9.05 -1.87
CA VAL A 159 3.69 -8.58 -2.66
C VAL A 159 3.65 -9.28 -4.01
N LYS A 160 3.75 -8.51 -5.09
CA LYS A 160 3.87 -8.97 -6.46
C LYS A 160 5.25 -8.58 -7.01
N PRO A 161 6.26 -9.45 -6.85
CA PRO A 161 7.63 -9.18 -7.27
C PRO A 161 7.79 -9.05 -8.78
N LYS A 162 8.84 -8.35 -9.21
CA LYS A 162 9.33 -8.45 -10.59
C LYS A 162 10.05 -9.78 -10.81
N GLU A 163 10.18 -10.17 -12.07
CA GLU A 163 10.87 -11.40 -12.43
C GLU A 163 12.32 -11.39 -11.93
N GLY A 164 12.72 -12.46 -11.24
CA GLY A 164 14.03 -12.60 -10.61
C GLY A 164 14.21 -11.87 -9.27
N THR A 165 13.20 -11.16 -8.76
CA THR A 165 13.27 -10.57 -7.41
C THR A 165 13.17 -11.69 -6.36
N LEU A 166 14.14 -11.74 -5.45
CA LEU A 166 14.16 -12.72 -4.35
C LEU A 166 13.22 -12.27 -3.23
N VAL A 167 12.20 -13.08 -2.96
CA VAL A 167 11.22 -12.84 -1.88
C VAL A 167 11.09 -14.10 -1.03
N GLU A 168 11.33 -13.95 0.26
CA GLU A 168 11.02 -14.97 1.26
C GLU A 168 9.66 -14.65 1.88
N LYS A 169 8.81 -15.66 2.06
CA LYS A 169 7.48 -15.53 2.68
C LYS A 169 7.35 -16.48 3.85
N ILE A 170 7.00 -15.95 5.01
CA ILE A 170 6.65 -16.71 6.21
C ILE A 170 5.16 -16.47 6.49
N ARG A 171 4.43 -17.52 6.83
CA ARG A 171 3.00 -17.50 7.16
C ARG A 171 2.68 -18.55 8.20
#